data_AF-A0A2S4M9C5-F1
#
_entry.id   AF-A0A2S4M9C5-F1
#
_cell.length_a   1.000
_cell.length_b   1.000
_cell.length_c   1.000
_cell.angle_alpha   90.00
_cell.angle_beta   90.00
_cell.angle_gamma   90.00
#
_symmetry.space_group_name_H-M   'P 1'
#
loop_
_entity.id
_entity.type
_entity.pdbx_description
1 polymer ?
#
loop_
_entity_poly.entity_id
_entity_poly.type
_entity_poly.pdbx_seq_one_letter_code
_entity_poly.pdbx_strand_id
1 'polypeptide(L)'
;MGLGGDGEPMLGAQATSVSGVRARPTRWRLVLVWLLRLLSVAWMAKGLLAWAVIFGVGIEEVPFEARLLSFQAIIVYFAVIDLVAAVGLWLTSTWGGVLWLLAAISQLLLGFVFPRLLPMTTPMIGTYVALVLAYFLATWLAESENS
;
A
#
# COMPACT_ATOMS: atom_id res chain seq x y z
N MET A 1 41.34 29.04 -60.26
CA MET A 1 40.63 27.89 -59.66
C MET A 1 39.97 28.39 -58.39
N GLY A 2 38.64 28.39 -58.37
CA GLY A 2 37.80 29.17 -57.44
C GLY A 2 37.56 28.54 -56.08
N LEU A 3 37.12 29.41 -55.16
CA LEU A 3 36.65 29.18 -53.79
C LEU A 3 35.22 28.61 -53.75
N GLY A 4 34.85 27.99 -52.62
CA GLY A 4 33.50 27.49 -52.29
C GLY A 4 33.51 25.97 -52.22
N GLY A 5 33.02 25.29 -51.21
CA GLY A 5 32.07 25.66 -50.17
C GLY A 5 31.45 24.33 -49.71
N ASP A 6 31.09 24.30 -48.43
CA ASP A 6 29.89 23.63 -47.96
C ASP A 6 29.96 22.14 -47.64
N GLY A 7 29.69 21.85 -46.37
CA GLY A 7 29.09 20.59 -45.96
C GLY A 7 29.82 19.92 -44.82
N GLU A 8 30.15 20.67 -43.75
CA GLU A 8 30.21 20.04 -42.44
C GLU A 8 28.93 19.22 -42.29
N PRO A 9 29.01 17.90 -42.08
CA PRO A 9 27.82 17.16 -41.74
C PRO A 9 27.39 17.71 -40.39
N MET A 10 26.40 18.60 -40.42
CA MET A 10 25.52 18.92 -39.31
C MET A 10 24.76 17.64 -38.96
N LEU A 11 25.49 16.63 -38.47
CA LEU A 11 24.96 15.53 -37.69
C LEU A 11 24.47 16.16 -36.41
N GLY A 12 23.29 16.75 -36.55
CA GLY A 12 22.18 16.48 -35.67
C GLY A 12 22.63 16.31 -34.24
N ALA A 13 23.12 17.39 -33.66
CA ALA A 13 22.69 17.76 -32.34
C ALA A 13 21.15 17.97 -32.34
N GLN A 14 20.38 16.94 -32.70
CA GLN A 14 19.27 16.52 -31.88
C GLN A 14 19.91 16.07 -30.57
N ALA A 15 20.34 17.06 -29.79
CA ALA A 15 19.95 17.06 -28.40
C ALA A 15 18.43 16.93 -28.47
N THR A 16 17.96 15.68 -28.44
CA THR A 16 16.65 15.33 -27.92
C THR A 16 16.52 16.22 -26.71
N SER A 17 15.77 17.31 -26.86
CA SER A 17 15.35 18.08 -25.71
C SER A 17 14.54 17.05 -24.96
N VAL A 18 15.16 16.43 -23.96
CA VAL A 18 14.45 15.82 -22.84
C VAL A 18 13.86 17.02 -22.11
N SER A 19 12.92 17.70 -22.78
CA SER A 19 11.87 18.46 -22.16
C SER A 19 10.99 17.40 -21.53
N GLY A 20 11.51 16.83 -20.45
CA GLY A 20 10.71 16.24 -19.42
C GLY A 20 9.84 17.37 -18.90
N VAL A 21 8.74 17.62 -19.61
CA VAL A 21 7.58 18.28 -19.08
C VAL A 21 7.29 17.47 -17.84
N ARG A 22 7.73 17.98 -16.69
CA ARG A 22 7.35 17.48 -15.38
C ARG A 22 5.86 17.74 -15.32
N ALA A 23 5.07 16.83 -15.91
CA ALA A 23 3.62 16.87 -15.84
C ALA A 23 3.33 17.04 -14.36
N ARG A 24 2.78 18.20 -14.00
CA ARG A 24 2.50 18.50 -12.59
C ARG A 24 1.66 17.33 -12.09
N PRO A 25 2.02 16.72 -10.95
CA PRO A 25 1.21 15.64 -10.41
C PRO A 25 -0.22 16.17 -10.28
N THR A 26 -1.13 15.47 -10.95
CA THR A 26 -2.55 15.78 -10.97
C THR A 26 -3.08 15.76 -9.54
N ARG A 27 -4.13 16.54 -9.24
CA ARG A 27 -4.59 16.72 -7.86
C ARG A 27 -4.97 15.38 -7.24
N TRP A 28 -5.63 14.51 -8.01
CA TRP A 28 -6.03 13.18 -7.56
C TRP A 28 -4.86 12.23 -7.36
N ARG A 29 -3.78 12.36 -8.14
CA ARG A 29 -2.57 11.58 -7.93
C ARG A 29 -1.88 11.92 -6.60
N LEU A 30 -1.89 13.19 -6.19
CA LEU A 30 -1.40 13.58 -4.85
C LEU A 30 -2.29 12.98 -3.75
N VAL A 31 -3.60 13.09 -3.88
CA VAL A 31 -4.56 12.52 -2.91
C VAL A 31 -4.37 11.01 -2.76
N LEU A 32 -4.22 10.29 -3.88
CA LEU A 32 -3.95 8.85 -3.87
C LEU A 32 -2.64 8.53 -3.15
N VAL A 33 -1.55 9.24 -3.44
CA VAL A 33 -0.27 9.00 -2.76
C VAL A 33 -0.42 9.22 -1.26
N TRP A 34 -1.06 10.30 -0.83
CA TRP A 34 -1.30 10.57 0.60
C TRP A 34 -2.17 9.50 1.26
N LEU A 35 -3.22 9.04 0.59
CA LEU A 35 -4.06 7.93 1.06
C LEU A 35 -3.20 6.67 1.29
N LEU A 36 -2.34 6.31 0.34
CA LEU A 36 -1.42 5.17 0.47
C LEU A 36 -0.42 5.35 1.62
N ARG A 37 0.07 6.58 1.87
CA ARG A 37 0.96 6.87 3.00
C ARG A 37 0.26 6.66 4.34
N LEU A 38 -0.97 7.16 4.47
CA LEU A 38 -1.77 7.00 5.69
C LEU A 38 -2.11 5.52 5.95
N LEU A 39 -2.55 4.81 4.91
CA LEU A 39 -2.80 3.36 4.96
C LEU A 39 -1.53 2.60 5.35
N SER A 40 -0.39 2.95 4.76
CA SER A 40 0.90 2.34 5.09
C SER A 40 1.24 2.47 6.57
N VAL A 41 1.13 3.69 7.14
CA VAL A 41 1.42 3.91 8.57
C VAL A 41 0.45 3.13 9.45
N ALA A 42 -0.84 3.11 9.12
CA ALA A 42 -1.85 2.36 9.87
C ALA A 42 -1.59 0.84 9.85
N TRP A 43 -1.26 0.28 8.69
CA TRP A 43 -0.94 -1.16 8.56
C TRP A 43 0.40 -1.51 9.18
N MET A 44 1.38 -0.62 9.11
CA MET A 44 2.66 -0.79 9.81
C MET A 44 2.41 -0.89 11.32
N ALA A 45 1.64 0.04 11.89
CA ALA A 45 1.28 0.00 13.30
C ALA A 45 0.55 -1.30 13.66
N LYS A 46 -0.44 -1.72 12.86
CA LYS A 46 -1.16 -2.98 13.06
C LYS A 46 -0.23 -4.21 13.06
N GLY A 47 0.68 -4.30 12.09
CA GLY A 47 1.65 -5.40 12.02
C GLY A 47 2.63 -5.39 13.20
N LEU A 48 3.07 -4.22 13.65
CA LEU A 48 3.93 -4.09 14.83
C LEU A 48 3.19 -4.47 16.13
N LEU A 49 1.90 -4.17 16.24
CA LEU A 49 1.08 -4.63 17.37
C LEU A 49 0.97 -6.16 17.38
N ALA A 50 0.86 -6.81 16.22
CA ALA A 50 0.89 -8.27 16.13
C ALA A 50 2.25 -8.85 16.58
N TRP A 51 3.36 -8.19 16.26
CA TRP A 51 4.68 -8.54 16.81
C TRP A 51 4.78 -8.34 18.32
N ALA A 52 4.19 -7.27 18.86
CA ALA A 52 4.13 -7.06 20.31
C ALA A 52 3.40 -8.21 21.02
N VAL A 53 2.30 -8.71 20.44
CA VAL A 53 1.59 -9.91 20.94
C VAL A 53 2.50 -11.14 20.91
N ILE A 54 3.25 -11.36 19.82
CA ILE A 54 4.19 -12.50 19.71
C ILE A 54 5.28 -12.43 20.78
N PHE A 55 5.84 -11.24 21.03
CA PHE A 55 6.86 -11.05 22.06
C PHE A 55 6.30 -11.03 23.49
N GLY A 56 4.98 -11.14 23.67
CA GLY A 56 4.34 -11.02 24.98
C GLY A 56 4.46 -9.62 25.58
N VAL A 57 4.69 -8.59 24.76
CA VAL A 57 4.73 -7.18 25.18
C VAL A 57 3.29 -6.68 25.28
N GLY A 58 2.68 -6.82 26.47
CA GLY A 58 1.31 -6.40 26.73
C GLY A 58 0.81 -6.78 28.13
N ILE A 59 -0.47 -6.51 28.41
CA ILE A 59 -1.15 -6.85 29.68
C ILE A 59 -1.80 -8.25 29.58
N GLU A 60 -1.37 -9.09 28.64
CA GLU A 60 -1.96 -10.42 28.47
C GLU A 60 -1.31 -11.40 29.45
N GLU A 61 -2.14 -12.04 30.29
CA GLU A 61 -1.67 -12.99 31.31
C GLU A 61 -1.21 -14.33 30.73
N VAL A 62 -1.66 -14.68 29.51
CA VAL A 62 -1.35 -15.96 28.87
C VAL A 62 -0.32 -15.75 27.75
N PRO A 63 0.89 -16.33 27.86
CA PRO A 63 1.91 -16.26 26.83
C PRO A 63 1.40 -16.72 25.46
N PHE A 64 1.93 -16.12 24.41
CA PHE A 64 1.54 -16.41 23.03
C PHE A 64 1.63 -17.91 22.70
N GLU A 65 2.71 -18.56 23.14
CA GLU A 65 3.01 -19.97 22.92
C GLU A 65 2.01 -20.91 23.60
N ALA A 66 1.34 -20.44 24.66
CA ALA A 66 0.33 -21.19 25.39
C ALA A 66 -1.10 -21.01 24.82
N ARG A 67 -1.28 -20.18 23.79
CA ARG A 67 -2.57 -19.96 23.12
C ARG A 67 -2.87 -21.06 22.11
N LEU A 68 -4.12 -21.12 21.66
CA LEU A 68 -4.56 -22.04 20.61
C LEU A 68 -3.73 -21.84 19.33
N LEU A 69 -3.39 -22.94 18.65
CA LEU A 69 -2.63 -22.91 17.40
C LEU A 69 -3.30 -22.02 16.34
N SER A 70 -4.63 -22.00 16.26
CA SER A 70 -5.38 -21.13 15.35
C SER A 70 -5.15 -19.64 15.64
N PHE A 71 -5.08 -19.24 16.92
CA PHE A 71 -4.78 -17.86 17.30
C PHE A 71 -3.35 -17.50 16.91
N GLN A 72 -2.38 -18.39 17.20
CA GLN A 72 -0.98 -18.17 16.82
C GLN A 72 -0.82 -17.98 15.31
N ALA A 73 -1.43 -18.86 14.52
CA ALA A 73 -1.39 -18.79 13.06
C ALA A 73 -1.99 -17.47 12.53
N ILE A 74 -3.12 -17.02 13.09
CA ILE A 74 -3.76 -15.75 12.74
C ILE A 74 -2.83 -14.57 13.02
N ILE A 75 -2.25 -14.51 14.23
CA ILE A 75 -1.36 -13.41 14.62
C ILE A 75 -0.09 -13.38 13.78
N VAL A 76 0.56 -14.54 13.55
CA VAL A 76 1.76 -14.63 12.70
C VAL A 76 1.45 -14.23 11.27
N TYR A 77 0.31 -14.65 10.73
CA TYR A 77 -0.15 -14.24 9.41
C TYR A 77 -0.26 -12.72 9.30
N PHE A 78 -0.97 -12.06 10.24
CA PHE A 78 -1.12 -10.60 10.24
C PHE A 78 0.18 -9.86 10.51
N ALA A 79 1.04 -10.38 11.39
CA ALA A 79 2.36 -9.80 11.69
C ALA A 79 3.26 -9.70 10.45
N VAL A 80 3.11 -10.61 9.48
CA VAL A 80 3.88 -10.57 8.23
C VAL A 80 3.13 -9.80 7.15
N ILE A 81 1.89 -10.18 6.83
CA ILE A 81 1.19 -9.61 5.67
C ILE A 81 0.90 -8.12 5.84
N ASP A 82 0.58 -7.66 7.06
CA ASP A 82 0.26 -6.24 7.28
C ASP A 82 1.52 -5.36 7.12
N LEU A 83 2.69 -5.84 7.56
CA LEU A 83 3.96 -5.14 7.38
C LEU A 83 4.38 -5.10 5.91
N VAL A 84 4.27 -6.22 5.20
CA VAL A 84 4.63 -6.30 3.77
C VAL A 84 3.69 -5.40 2.94
N ALA A 85 2.39 -5.43 3.24
CA ALA A 85 1.42 -4.52 2.65
C ALA A 85 1.78 -3.06 2.93
N ALA A 86 2.12 -2.72 4.18
CA ALA A 86 2.53 -1.36 4.56
C ALA A 86 3.74 -0.86 3.76
N VAL A 87 4.76 -1.71 3.59
CA VAL A 87 5.95 -1.37 2.78
C VAL A 87 5.55 -1.14 1.32
N GLY A 88 4.74 -2.02 0.74
CA GLY A 88 4.31 -1.88 -0.65
C GLY A 88 3.47 -0.62 -0.89
N LEU A 89 2.57 -0.29 0.04
CA LEU A 89 1.78 0.94 0.02
C LEU A 89 2.66 2.19 0.16
N TRP A 90 3.67 2.15 1.03
CA TRP A 90 4.65 3.23 1.18
C TRP A 90 5.42 3.45 -0.12
N LEU A 91 5.83 2.38 -0.79
CA LEU A 91 6.54 2.47 -2.06
C LEU A 91 5.60 2.81 -3.24
N THR A 92 4.30 3.00 -2.98
CA THR A 92 3.27 3.25 -4.02
C THR A 92 3.34 2.20 -5.14
N SER A 93 3.71 0.97 -4.79
CA SER A 93 3.91 -0.11 -5.74
C SER A 93 2.61 -0.87 -5.98
N THR A 94 2.42 -1.37 -7.19
CA THR A 94 1.21 -2.11 -7.60
C THR A 94 0.98 -3.37 -6.76
N TRP A 95 2.04 -4.06 -6.34
CA TRP A 95 1.96 -5.24 -5.47
C TRP A 95 1.49 -4.90 -4.04
N GLY A 96 1.76 -3.69 -3.56
CA GLY A 96 1.38 -3.25 -2.20
C GLY A 96 -0.12 -3.13 -2.01
N GLY A 97 -0.82 -2.55 -3.00
CA GLY A 97 -2.27 -2.46 -2.99
C GLY A 97 -2.94 -3.83 -2.98
N VAL A 98 -2.40 -4.81 -3.74
CA VAL A 98 -2.93 -6.18 -3.77
C VAL A 98 -2.75 -6.87 -2.42
N LEU A 99 -1.57 -6.80 -1.82
CA LEU A 99 -1.33 -7.41 -0.49
C LEU A 99 -2.16 -6.75 0.60
N TRP A 100 -2.35 -5.44 0.52
CA TRP A 100 -3.24 -4.72 1.42
C TRP A 100 -4.70 -5.17 1.29
N LEU A 101 -5.21 -5.32 0.07
CA LEU A 101 -6.55 -5.86 -0.18
C LEU A 101 -6.69 -7.29 0.35
N LEU A 102 -5.69 -8.13 0.10
CA LEU A 102 -5.66 -9.49 0.64
C LEU A 102 -5.70 -9.47 2.18
N ALA A 103 -4.90 -8.63 2.82
CA ALA A 103 -4.89 -8.50 4.28
C ALA A 103 -6.24 -7.99 4.83
N ALA A 104 -6.84 -6.99 4.17
CA ALA A 104 -8.16 -6.45 4.54
C ALA A 104 -9.27 -7.49 4.39
N ILE A 105 -9.29 -8.22 3.28
CA ILE A 105 -10.28 -9.30 3.03
C ILE A 105 -10.06 -10.44 4.03
N SER A 106 -8.81 -10.84 4.27
CA SER A 106 -8.49 -11.84 5.29
C SER A 106 -8.94 -11.41 6.68
N GLN A 107 -8.81 -10.14 7.05
CA GLN A 107 -9.33 -9.63 8.32
C GLN A 107 -10.84 -9.84 8.42
N LEU A 108 -11.58 -9.42 7.39
CA LEU A 108 -13.04 -9.56 7.35
C LEU A 108 -13.47 -11.03 7.39
N LEU A 109 -12.79 -11.88 6.61
CA LEU A 109 -13.09 -13.31 6.51
C LEU A 109 -12.77 -14.03 7.82
N LEU A 110 -11.59 -13.80 8.40
CA LEU A 110 -11.19 -14.44 9.65
C LEU A 110 -12.02 -13.93 10.84
N GLY A 111 -12.42 -12.66 10.85
CA GLY A 111 -13.36 -12.15 11.86
C GLY A 111 -14.76 -12.76 11.75
N PHE A 112 -15.19 -13.11 10.54
CA PHE A 112 -16.45 -13.83 10.31
C PHE A 112 -16.35 -15.32 10.69
N VAL A 113 -15.26 -16.01 10.30
CA VAL A 113 -15.07 -17.45 10.53
C VAL A 113 -14.69 -17.74 11.99
N PHE A 114 -13.88 -16.90 12.60
CA PHE A 114 -13.37 -17.06 13.97
C PHE A 114 -13.77 -15.87 14.88
N PRO A 115 -15.07 -15.61 15.08
CA PRO A 115 -15.55 -14.43 15.79
C PRO A 115 -15.12 -14.39 17.28
N ARG A 116 -14.80 -15.56 17.85
CA ARG A 116 -14.27 -15.67 19.22
C ARG A 116 -12.78 -15.30 19.32
N LEU A 117 -12.02 -15.50 18.24
CA LEU A 117 -10.57 -15.21 18.22
C LEU A 117 -10.27 -13.80 17.72
N LEU A 118 -11.09 -13.30 16.80
CA LEU A 118 -11.01 -11.96 16.22
C LEU A 118 -12.36 -11.26 16.37
N PRO A 119 -12.67 -10.71 17.56
CA PRO A 119 -13.89 -9.95 17.75
C PRO A 119 -13.87 -8.72 16.82
N MET A 120 -14.74 -8.72 15.82
CA MET A 120 -14.92 -7.55 14.94
C MET A 120 -16.12 -6.75 15.39
N THR A 121 -15.88 -5.49 15.75
CA THR A 121 -16.95 -4.54 16.01
C THR A 121 -17.51 -4.03 14.68
N THR A 122 -18.82 -3.78 14.63
CA THR A 122 -19.49 -3.18 13.46
C THR A 122 -18.79 -1.94 12.90
N PRO A 123 -18.33 -0.95 13.72
CA PRO A 123 -17.59 0.19 13.19
C PRO A 123 -16.28 -0.22 12.51
N MET A 124 -15.57 -1.22 13.03
CA MET A 124 -14.31 -1.68 12.45
C MET A 124 -14.53 -2.28 11.05
N ILE A 125 -15.57 -3.09 10.88
CA ILE A 125 -15.97 -3.63 9.56
C ILE A 125 -16.27 -2.47 8.60
N GLY A 126 -17.05 -1.48 9.05
CA GLY A 126 -17.34 -0.28 8.28
C GLY A 126 -16.08 0.47 7.84
N THR A 127 -15.07 0.57 8.70
CA THR A 127 -13.78 1.17 8.35
C THR A 127 -13.06 0.42 7.25
N TYR A 128 -12.96 -0.92 7.32
CA TYR A 128 -12.31 -1.71 6.26
C TYR A 128 -13.01 -1.52 4.91
N VAL A 129 -14.34 -1.60 4.89
CA VAL A 129 -15.13 -1.39 3.66
C VAL A 129 -14.93 0.03 3.12
N ALA A 130 -15.00 1.04 3.99
CA ALA A 130 -14.81 2.43 3.60
C ALA A 130 -13.41 2.69 3.02
N LEU A 131 -12.36 2.12 3.61
CA LEU A 131 -10.98 2.26 3.10
C LEU A 131 -10.82 1.60 1.73
N VAL A 132 -11.40 0.42 1.52
CA VAL A 132 -11.39 -0.26 0.21
C VAL A 132 -12.09 0.59 -0.84
N LEU A 133 -13.27 1.12 -0.54
CA LEU A 133 -13.99 2.02 -1.46
C LEU A 133 -13.21 3.29 -1.74
N ALA A 134 -12.61 3.92 -0.72
CA ALA A 134 -11.79 5.11 -0.88
C ALA A 134 -10.58 4.86 -1.78
N TYR A 135 -9.92 3.70 -1.64
CA TYR A 135 -8.81 3.30 -2.49
C TYR A 135 -9.24 3.15 -3.95
N PHE A 136 -10.36 2.45 -4.22
CA PHE A 136 -10.87 2.30 -5.58
C PHE A 136 -11.32 3.64 -6.19
N LEU A 137 -12.03 4.48 -5.44
CA LEU A 137 -12.44 5.81 -5.90
C LEU A 137 -11.22 6.69 -6.21
N ALA A 138 -10.24 6.74 -5.32
CA ALA A 138 -9.03 7.53 -5.54
C ALA A 138 -8.26 7.06 -6.78
N THR A 139 -8.20 5.74 -7.00
CA THR A 139 -7.56 5.15 -8.18
C THR A 139 -8.31 5.52 -9.46
N TRP A 140 -9.64 5.37 -9.45
CA TRP A 140 -10.47 5.74 -10.60
C TRP A 140 -10.40 7.24 -10.93
N LEU A 141 -10.46 8.11 -9.92
CA LEU A 141 -10.35 9.56 -10.11
C LEU A 141 -8.98 9.97 -10.66
N ALA A 142 -7.91 9.34 -10.17
CA ALA A 142 -6.56 9.58 -10.67
C ALA A 142 -6.40 9.18 -12.15
N GLU A 143 -7.04 8.08 -12.58
CA GLU A 143 -7.04 7.64 -13.97
C GLU A 143 -7.87 8.60 -14.86
N SER A 144 -9.04 9.02 -14.37
CA SER A 144 -9.94 9.92 -15.10
C SER A 144 -9.34 11.30 -15.39
N GLU A 145 -8.39 11.77 -14.56
CA GLU A 145 -7.71 13.06 -14.76
C GLU A 145 -6.54 12.96 -15.77
N ASN A 146 -6.10 11.74 -16.09
CA ASN A 146 -5.00 11.46 -17.01
C ASN A 146 -5.44 11.10 -18.44
N SER A 147 -6.74 10.86 -18.66
CA SER A 147 -7.33 10.47 -19.95
C SER A 147 -7.89 11.66 -20.72
#